data_AF-A0A8T5S0S3-F1
#
_entry.id   AF-A0A8T5S0S3-F1
#
_cell.length_a   1.000
_cell.length_b   1.000
_cell.length_c   1.000
_cell.angle_alpha   90.00
_cell.angle_beta   90.00
_cell.angle_gamma   90.00
#
_symmetry.space_group_name_H-M   'P 1'
#
loop_
_entity.id
_entity.type
_entity.pdbx_description
1 polymer ?
#
loop_
_entity_poly.entity_id
_entity_poly.type
_entity_poly.pdbx_seq_one_letter_code
_entity_poly.pdbx_strand_id
1 'polypeptide(L)'
;MSDHNSKSGALKDFFKRNVLINEIEEVLRFKPDTLIGVDKVSSEQLVANGIASIGDLANLSVANLPEIRNILPSMLQKWVKITQVIQKNVKEQLKRHKKILLTGLDNGGKTSILAVVQDKFSIIKSLLPTRGVKREKLDFFGFPIISWDLGGQVQYREKLYFNRPELFFTEADIILYVVDSQDPDRFPEATNYFREVLKILVELKENPAILVILSKSDQDIRKSLQWQQNVSSVKNKFNNVAQEFEQFNLDFCDTTVFQRETIMQMFSIALKKVSDTSEIVENILEDFSQQVEGKAASLVSMDGLIFGSYTNTDTDEMLVNNTALLLQTLSNFYNSIGLIRENSISLELPLNGFTIRGEKLFEYSDLHIPVYLWGLVANPDKLEGKLDYFKEQLLPLINLFL
;
A
#
# COMPACT_ATOMS: atom_id res chain seq x y z
N MET A 1 -7.10 27.64 6.36
CA MET A 1 -6.29 28.20 5.26
C MET A 1 -5.15 27.27 4.82
N SER A 2 -4.65 26.34 5.65
CA SER A 2 -3.66 25.32 5.25
C SER A 2 -4.23 24.19 4.37
N ASP A 3 -5.47 23.76 4.64
CA ASP A 3 -6.01 22.49 4.09
C ASP A 3 -6.49 22.58 2.63
N HIS A 4 -6.93 23.75 2.18
CA HIS A 4 -7.26 23.96 0.75
C HIS A 4 -6.01 24.01 -0.13
N ASN A 5 -4.90 24.55 0.40
CA ASN A 5 -3.65 24.67 -0.35
C ASN A 5 -2.94 23.32 -0.54
N SER A 6 -2.99 22.40 0.44
CA SER A 6 -2.37 21.07 0.28
C SER A 6 -3.17 20.16 -0.67
N LYS A 7 -4.51 20.15 -0.58
CA LYS A 7 -5.37 19.41 -1.52
C LYS A 7 -5.33 19.95 -2.94
N SER A 8 -5.35 21.27 -3.09
CA SER A 8 -5.18 21.92 -4.40
C SER A 8 -3.80 21.59 -5.01
N GLY A 9 -2.75 21.54 -4.17
CA GLY A 9 -1.40 21.11 -4.58
C GLY A 9 -1.38 19.68 -5.13
N ALA A 10 -1.87 18.70 -4.36
CA ALA A 10 -1.87 17.30 -4.80
C ALA A 10 -2.74 17.05 -6.05
N LEU A 11 -3.88 17.75 -6.17
CA LEU A 11 -4.72 17.67 -7.38
C LEU A 11 -4.07 18.33 -8.59
N LYS A 12 -3.33 19.44 -8.41
CA LYS A 12 -2.64 20.14 -9.49
C LYS A 12 -1.63 19.24 -10.20
N ASP A 13 -1.00 18.32 -9.48
CA ASP A 13 -0.01 17.41 -10.04
C ASP A 13 -0.60 16.49 -11.14
N PHE A 14 -1.91 16.26 -11.16
CA PHE A 14 -2.57 15.49 -12.23
C PHE A 14 -2.70 16.23 -13.56
N PHE A 15 -2.51 17.56 -13.56
CA PHE A 15 -2.75 18.42 -14.71
C PHE A 15 -1.45 18.95 -15.32
N LYS A 16 -1.49 19.25 -16.61
CA LYS A 16 -0.36 19.85 -17.32
C LYS A 16 0.02 21.19 -16.68
N ARG A 17 1.31 21.52 -16.70
CA ARG A 17 1.90 22.68 -15.98
C ARG A 17 1.25 24.04 -16.28
N ASN A 18 0.62 24.17 -17.45
CA ASN A 18 -0.05 25.39 -17.89
C ASN A 18 -1.51 25.52 -17.41
N VAL A 19 -2.05 24.51 -16.71
CA VAL A 19 -3.41 24.52 -16.16
C VAL A 19 -3.40 25.24 -14.82
N LEU A 20 -4.28 26.23 -14.68
CA LEU A 20 -4.48 26.98 -13.43
C LEU A 20 -5.73 26.46 -12.73
N ILE A 21 -5.59 26.07 -11.47
CA ILE A 21 -6.68 25.64 -10.59
C ILE A 21 -6.92 26.75 -9.58
N ASN A 22 -8.02 27.47 -9.73
CA ASN A 22 -8.44 28.50 -8.76
C ASN A 22 -9.33 27.89 -7.68
N GLU A 23 -10.30 27.08 -8.10
CA GLU A 23 -11.21 26.34 -7.22
C GLU A 23 -11.15 24.84 -7.54
N ILE A 24 -11.19 24.00 -6.50
CA ILE A 24 -11.04 22.55 -6.64
C ILE A 24 -12.26 21.96 -7.38
N GLU A 25 -13.43 22.57 -7.20
CA GLU A 25 -14.70 22.17 -7.81
C GLU A 25 -14.71 22.37 -9.34
N GLU A 26 -13.91 23.31 -9.85
CA GLU A 26 -13.79 23.58 -11.30
C GLU A 26 -13.05 22.48 -12.04
N VAL A 27 -12.22 21.69 -11.34
CA VAL A 27 -11.37 20.65 -11.92
C VAL A 27 -12.19 19.63 -12.73
N LEU A 28 -13.39 19.30 -12.26
CA LEU A 28 -14.28 18.37 -12.96
C LEU A 28 -14.85 18.90 -14.27
N ARG A 29 -14.80 20.23 -14.49
CA ARG A 29 -15.27 20.90 -15.72
C ARG A 29 -14.17 21.05 -16.76
N PHE A 30 -12.91 20.75 -16.40
CA PHE A 30 -11.80 20.86 -17.34
C PHE A 30 -11.92 19.85 -18.48
N LYS A 31 -11.35 20.21 -19.63
CA LYS A 31 -11.29 19.31 -20.79
C LYS A 31 -10.32 18.15 -20.54
N PRO A 32 -10.52 16.97 -21.16
CA PRO A 32 -9.63 15.83 -21.01
C PRO A 32 -8.15 16.14 -21.30
N ASP A 33 -7.84 16.98 -22.30
CA ASP A 33 -6.46 17.34 -22.65
C ASP A 33 -5.71 18.16 -21.60
N THR A 34 -6.38 18.58 -20.52
CA THR A 34 -5.71 19.20 -19.36
C THR A 34 -4.98 18.18 -18.49
N LEU A 35 -5.41 16.90 -18.52
CA LEU A 35 -4.83 15.81 -17.74
C LEU A 35 -3.47 15.38 -18.31
N ILE A 36 -2.52 15.02 -17.43
CA ILE A 36 -1.25 14.42 -17.84
C ILE A 36 -1.52 13.09 -18.55
N GLY A 37 -0.85 12.86 -19.68
CA GLY A 37 -1.00 11.64 -20.48
C GLY A 37 -2.20 11.63 -21.44
N VAL A 38 -3.04 12.68 -21.48
CA VAL A 38 -4.08 12.84 -22.51
C VAL A 38 -3.61 13.89 -23.52
N ASP A 39 -3.36 13.48 -24.76
CA ASP A 39 -3.02 14.41 -25.84
C ASP A 39 -4.28 15.08 -26.44
N LYS A 40 -4.08 16.15 -27.21
CA LYS A 40 -5.18 16.91 -27.82
C LYS A 40 -6.01 16.08 -28.80
N VAL A 41 -5.39 15.19 -29.57
CA VAL A 41 -6.07 14.38 -30.57
C VAL A 41 -7.01 13.39 -29.88
N SER A 42 -6.51 12.73 -28.83
CA SER A 42 -7.30 11.83 -28.00
C SER A 42 -8.44 12.57 -27.28
N SER A 43 -8.21 13.78 -26.78
CA SER A 43 -9.26 14.62 -26.19
C SER A 43 -10.34 15.04 -27.20
N GLU A 44 -9.99 15.34 -28.45
CA GLU A 44 -10.96 15.64 -29.50
C GLU A 44 -11.85 14.44 -29.82
N GLN A 45 -11.28 13.23 -29.83
CA GLN A 45 -12.04 11.99 -30.01
C GLN A 45 -12.98 11.73 -28.81
N LEU A 46 -12.54 11.97 -27.58
CA LEU A 46 -13.39 11.88 -26.38
C LEU A 46 -14.58 12.84 -26.47
N VAL A 47 -14.32 14.11 -26.80
CA VAL A 47 -15.36 15.15 -26.94
C VAL A 47 -16.37 14.77 -28.04
N ALA A 48 -15.90 14.24 -29.17
CA ALA A 48 -16.76 13.78 -30.26
C ALA A 48 -17.69 12.61 -29.84
N ASN A 49 -17.32 11.86 -28.81
CA ASN A 49 -18.11 10.77 -28.22
C ASN A 49 -18.88 11.20 -26.95
N GLY A 50 -19.08 12.51 -26.74
CA GLY A 50 -19.88 13.04 -25.63
C GLY A 50 -19.14 13.11 -24.29
N ILE A 51 -17.83 12.87 -24.27
CA ILE A 51 -16.99 12.93 -23.08
C ILE A 51 -16.21 14.25 -23.12
N ALA A 52 -16.84 15.34 -22.67
CA ALA A 52 -16.33 16.70 -22.86
C ALA A 52 -15.47 17.19 -21.69
N SER A 53 -15.54 16.52 -20.54
CA SER A 53 -14.90 16.95 -19.30
C SER A 53 -14.26 15.81 -18.50
N ILE A 54 -13.40 16.17 -17.54
CA ILE A 54 -12.85 15.26 -16.53
C ILE A 54 -13.99 14.57 -15.74
N GLY A 55 -15.06 15.30 -15.45
CA GLY A 55 -16.25 14.76 -14.79
C GLY A 55 -16.94 13.69 -15.63
N ASP A 56 -17.07 13.89 -16.95
CA ASP A 56 -17.67 12.90 -17.86
C ASP A 56 -16.82 11.63 -17.92
N LEU A 57 -15.49 11.78 -18.03
CA LEU A 57 -14.54 10.66 -17.96
C LEU A 57 -14.71 9.87 -16.66
N ALA A 58 -14.77 10.55 -15.51
CA ALA A 58 -14.91 9.92 -14.20
C ALA A 58 -16.22 9.14 -14.04
N ASN A 59 -17.29 9.54 -14.73
CA ASN A 59 -18.59 8.90 -14.65
C ASN A 59 -18.69 7.61 -15.51
N LEU A 60 -17.69 7.31 -16.33
CA LEU A 60 -17.66 6.08 -17.10
C LEU A 60 -17.44 4.87 -16.19
N SER A 61 -18.11 3.76 -16.53
CA SER A 61 -17.89 2.48 -15.87
C SER A 61 -16.72 1.75 -16.50
N VAL A 62 -15.73 1.39 -15.69
CA VAL A 62 -14.55 0.59 -16.10
C VAL A 62 -14.97 -0.76 -16.71
N ALA A 63 -16.10 -1.32 -16.28
CA ALA A 63 -16.60 -2.61 -16.77
C ALA A 63 -17.26 -2.53 -18.16
N ASN A 64 -17.62 -1.33 -18.63
CA ASN A 64 -18.31 -1.13 -19.91
C ASN A 64 -17.85 0.17 -20.55
N LEU A 65 -16.59 0.20 -20.97
CA LEU A 65 -16.00 1.36 -21.63
C LEU A 65 -16.41 1.43 -23.11
N PRO A 66 -16.72 2.63 -23.63
CA PRO A 66 -17.02 2.80 -25.04
C PRO A 66 -15.76 2.57 -25.89
N GLU A 67 -15.94 1.96 -27.07
CA GLU A 67 -14.88 1.92 -28.07
C GLU A 67 -14.76 3.29 -28.74
N ILE A 68 -13.59 3.92 -28.58
CA ILE A 68 -13.30 5.22 -29.17
C ILE A 68 -12.18 5.07 -30.18
N ARG A 69 -12.42 5.56 -31.39
CA ARG A 69 -11.46 5.46 -32.50
C ARG A 69 -10.11 6.08 -32.09
N ASN A 70 -9.04 5.35 -32.37
CA ASN A 70 -7.65 5.75 -32.08
C ASN A 70 -7.30 5.91 -30.60
N ILE A 71 -8.13 5.39 -29.68
CA ILE A 71 -7.82 5.32 -28.26
C ILE A 71 -7.76 3.85 -27.87
N LEU A 72 -6.62 3.40 -27.34
CA LEU A 72 -6.51 2.03 -26.85
C LEU A 72 -7.39 1.85 -25.60
N PRO A 73 -8.10 0.72 -25.45
CA PRO A 73 -8.94 0.46 -24.29
C PRO A 73 -8.20 0.61 -22.95
N SER A 74 -6.94 0.18 -22.88
CA SER A 74 -6.09 0.33 -21.68
C SER A 74 -5.81 1.80 -21.32
N MET A 75 -5.60 2.66 -22.32
CA MET A 75 -5.42 4.10 -22.11
C MET A 75 -6.70 4.75 -21.58
N LEU A 76 -7.85 4.42 -22.19
CA LEU A 76 -9.14 4.93 -21.74
C LEU A 76 -9.43 4.48 -20.31
N GLN A 77 -9.20 3.19 -20.00
CA GLN A 77 -9.37 2.63 -18.66
C GLN A 77 -8.52 3.37 -17.62
N LYS A 78 -7.25 3.63 -17.94
CA LYS A 78 -6.34 4.38 -17.09
C LYS A 78 -6.84 5.80 -16.83
N TRP A 79 -7.25 6.52 -17.88
CA TRP A 79 -7.78 7.88 -17.72
C TRP A 79 -9.04 7.90 -16.86
N VAL A 80 -9.97 6.98 -17.08
CA VAL A 80 -11.20 6.84 -16.27
C VAL A 80 -10.87 6.60 -14.80
N LYS A 81 -9.95 5.69 -14.49
CA LYS A 81 -9.52 5.43 -13.11
C LYS A 81 -8.89 6.67 -12.46
N ILE A 82 -8.00 7.37 -13.18
CA ILE A 82 -7.38 8.61 -12.70
C ILE A 82 -8.44 9.67 -12.42
N THR A 83 -9.39 9.89 -13.34
CA THR A 83 -10.44 10.90 -13.15
C THR A 83 -11.44 10.51 -12.05
N GLN A 84 -11.67 9.21 -11.81
CA GLN A 84 -12.43 8.73 -10.65
C GLN A 84 -11.75 9.07 -9.32
N VAL A 85 -10.42 8.90 -9.22
CA VAL A 85 -9.64 9.33 -8.04
C VAL A 85 -9.76 10.85 -7.83
N ILE A 86 -9.60 11.64 -8.90
CA ILE A 86 -9.77 13.09 -8.86
C ILE A 86 -11.19 13.44 -8.39
N GLN A 87 -12.22 12.80 -8.96
CA GLN A 87 -13.61 13.05 -8.61
C GLN A 87 -13.92 12.70 -7.15
N LYS A 88 -13.40 11.59 -6.65
CA LYS A 88 -13.51 11.21 -5.23
C LYS A 88 -12.86 12.25 -4.32
N ASN A 89 -11.65 12.70 -4.67
CA ASN A 89 -10.94 13.75 -3.92
C ASN A 89 -11.65 15.10 -3.89
N VAL A 90 -12.35 15.46 -4.98
CA VAL A 90 -13.15 16.70 -5.08
C VAL A 90 -14.46 16.58 -4.28
N LYS A 91 -15.16 15.45 -4.41
CA LYS A 91 -16.49 15.25 -3.80
C LYS A 91 -16.42 14.91 -2.31
N GLU A 92 -15.42 14.15 -1.89
CA GLU A 92 -15.30 13.65 -0.52
C GLU A 92 -14.31 14.47 0.32
N GLN A 93 -14.68 14.71 1.58
CA GLN A 93 -13.68 14.99 2.60
C GLN A 93 -12.98 13.67 2.94
N LEU A 94 -11.99 13.27 2.12
CA LEU A 94 -11.14 12.13 2.44
C LEU A 94 -10.67 12.24 3.89
N LYS A 95 -10.79 11.14 4.64
CA LYS A 95 -10.33 11.07 6.03
C LYS A 95 -8.88 11.53 6.07
N ARG A 96 -8.59 12.53 6.89
CA ARG A 96 -7.23 13.08 7.02
C ARG A 96 -6.21 12.03 7.49
N HIS A 97 -6.67 10.98 8.14
CA HIS A 97 -5.82 9.90 8.64
C HIS A 97 -6.50 8.57 8.42
N LYS A 98 -5.74 7.56 8.00
CA LYS A 98 -6.19 6.17 8.02
C LYS A 98 -6.12 5.62 9.44
N LYS A 99 -7.15 4.91 9.87
CA LYS A 99 -7.20 4.22 11.16
C LYS A 99 -6.79 2.76 10.96
N ILE A 100 -5.67 2.37 11.57
CA ILE A 100 -5.19 0.99 11.61
C ILE A 100 -5.44 0.42 13.00
N LEU A 101 -6.18 -0.68 13.07
CA LEU A 101 -6.48 -1.43 14.28
C LEU A 101 -5.57 -2.66 14.37
N LEU A 102 -4.74 -2.74 15.41
CA LEU A 102 -3.98 -3.94 15.72
C LEU A 102 -4.72 -4.71 16.80
N THR A 103 -5.16 -5.92 16.48
CA THR A 103 -5.91 -6.79 17.39
C THR A 103 -5.41 -8.23 17.32
N GLY A 104 -5.81 -9.04 18.30
CA GLY A 104 -5.33 -10.42 18.49
C GLY A 104 -5.03 -10.71 19.95
N LEU A 105 -4.63 -11.95 20.26
CA LEU A 105 -4.37 -12.37 21.64
C LEU A 105 -3.18 -11.64 22.28
N ASP A 106 -3.12 -11.64 23.61
CA ASP A 106 -1.94 -11.22 24.35
C ASP A 106 -0.70 -12.04 23.92
N ASN A 107 0.48 -11.45 24.06
CA ASN A 107 1.75 -12.05 23.62
C ASN A 107 1.88 -12.34 22.10
N GLY A 108 0.89 -11.97 21.28
CA GLY A 108 0.96 -12.11 19.82
C GLY A 108 1.92 -11.15 19.10
N GLY A 109 2.58 -10.22 19.78
CA GLY A 109 3.60 -9.34 19.16
C GLY A 109 3.09 -8.05 18.51
N LYS A 110 1.83 -7.65 18.75
CA LYS A 110 1.21 -6.41 18.21
C LYS A 110 2.03 -5.14 18.46
N THR A 111 2.34 -4.89 19.74
CA THR A 111 3.15 -3.72 20.15
C THR A 111 4.57 -3.80 19.61
N SER A 112 5.13 -5.00 19.48
CA SER A 112 6.48 -5.21 18.93
C SER A 112 6.54 -4.87 17.44
N ILE A 113 5.52 -5.24 16.66
CA ILE A 113 5.40 -4.87 15.24
C ILE A 113 5.39 -3.34 15.10
N LEU A 114 4.58 -2.63 15.90
CA LEU A 114 4.56 -1.15 15.90
C LEU A 114 5.91 -0.56 16.28
N ALA A 115 6.59 -1.14 17.28
CA ALA A 115 7.90 -0.67 17.71
C ALA A 115 8.95 -0.79 16.59
N VAL A 116 8.91 -1.86 15.79
CA VAL A 116 9.81 -2.04 14.63
C VAL A 116 9.59 -0.94 13.59
N VAL A 117 8.34 -0.63 13.25
CA VAL A 117 8.06 0.43 12.24
C VAL A 117 8.42 1.83 12.74
N GLN A 118 8.38 2.04 14.06
CA GLN A 118 8.82 3.28 14.69
C GLN A 118 10.33 3.36 14.95
N ASP A 119 11.14 2.41 14.45
CA ASP A 119 12.58 2.33 14.70
C ASP A 119 12.95 2.18 16.20
N LYS A 120 12.04 1.64 17.02
CA LYS A 120 12.21 1.42 18.46
C LYS A 120 12.61 -0.02 18.79
N PHE A 121 13.63 -0.55 18.14
CA PHE A 121 14.09 -1.93 18.33
C PHE A 121 14.59 -2.21 19.77
N SER A 122 15.22 -1.23 20.42
CA SER A 122 15.84 -1.38 21.73
C SER A 122 14.85 -1.69 22.86
N ILE A 123 13.59 -1.28 22.74
CA ILE A 123 12.59 -1.45 23.79
C ILE A 123 11.82 -2.77 23.69
N ILE A 124 11.91 -3.48 22.56
CA ILE A 124 11.07 -4.66 22.25
C ILE A 124 11.16 -5.72 23.37
N LYS A 125 12.36 -6.00 23.89
CA LYS A 125 12.58 -6.97 24.96
C LYS A 125 11.99 -6.55 26.32
N SER A 126 11.75 -5.26 26.52
CA SER A 126 11.24 -4.68 27.77
C SER A 126 9.77 -4.29 27.71
N LEU A 127 9.07 -4.60 26.61
CA LEU A 127 7.66 -4.26 26.45
C LEU A 127 6.81 -5.02 27.48
N LEU A 128 5.98 -4.27 28.19
CA LEU A 128 4.97 -4.81 29.10
C LEU A 128 3.66 -5.07 28.35
N PRO A 129 2.79 -5.97 28.84
CA PRO A 129 1.48 -6.19 28.23
C PRO A 129 0.68 -4.88 28.15
N THR A 130 0.17 -4.55 26.95
CA THR A 130 -0.64 -3.35 26.71
C THR A 130 -1.88 -3.34 27.59
N ARG A 131 -2.13 -2.22 28.26
CA ARG A 131 -3.32 -2.02 29.12
C ARG A 131 -4.39 -1.28 28.33
N GLY A 132 -5.53 -1.94 28.08
CA GLY A 132 -6.62 -1.36 27.30
C GLY A 132 -6.16 -1.03 25.89
N VAL A 133 -6.45 0.18 25.42
CA VAL A 133 -6.10 0.63 24.07
C VAL A 133 -5.02 1.71 24.11
N LYS A 134 -3.93 1.47 23.40
CA LYS A 134 -2.91 2.49 23.13
C LYS A 134 -3.20 3.13 21.77
N ARG A 135 -3.44 4.45 21.77
CA ARG A 135 -3.70 5.24 20.56
C ARG A 135 -2.49 6.10 20.25
N GLU A 136 -1.93 5.97 19.05
CA GLU A 136 -0.80 6.78 18.61
C GLU A 136 -1.06 7.34 17.22
N LYS A 137 -0.81 8.64 17.06
CA LYS A 137 -0.68 9.25 15.73
C LYS A 137 0.75 9.00 15.27
N LEU A 138 0.88 8.27 14.18
CA LEU A 138 2.14 7.89 13.59
C LEU A 138 2.23 8.48 12.20
N ASP A 139 3.45 8.84 11.82
CA ASP A 139 3.77 9.09 10.43
C ASP A 139 4.34 7.79 9.89
N PHE A 140 3.49 7.01 9.24
CA PHE A 140 3.90 5.77 8.60
C PHE A 140 4.11 6.07 7.13
N PHE A 141 5.37 5.99 6.72
CA PHE A 141 5.78 6.16 5.35
C PHE A 141 5.41 7.53 4.75
N GLY A 142 5.55 8.62 5.51
CA GLY A 142 5.15 9.96 5.07
C GLY A 142 3.63 10.18 5.04
N PHE A 143 2.84 9.24 5.55
CA PHE A 143 1.38 9.35 5.67
C PHE A 143 0.93 9.40 7.13
N PRO A 144 0.00 10.32 7.47
CA PRO A 144 -0.51 10.44 8.83
C PRO A 144 -1.50 9.31 9.13
N ILE A 145 -1.10 8.38 9.99
CA ILE A 145 -1.89 7.20 10.38
C ILE A 145 -2.23 7.25 11.87
N ILE A 146 -3.45 6.84 12.22
CA ILE A 146 -3.87 6.65 13.61
C ILE A 146 -3.85 5.16 13.90
N SER A 147 -2.86 4.71 14.66
CA SER A 147 -2.74 3.33 15.10
C SER A 147 -3.45 3.11 16.45
N TRP A 148 -4.18 2.01 16.55
CA TRP A 148 -4.84 1.55 17.78
C TRP A 148 -4.31 0.16 18.12
N ASP A 149 -3.46 0.06 19.14
CA ASP A 149 -2.99 -1.23 19.68
C ASP A 149 -3.91 -1.68 20.82
N LEU A 150 -4.67 -2.75 20.59
CA LEU A 150 -5.62 -3.29 21.55
C LEU A 150 -4.93 -4.33 22.43
N GLY A 151 -4.91 -4.13 23.75
CA GLY A 151 -4.49 -5.16 24.70
C GLY A 151 -5.27 -6.45 24.50
N GLY A 152 -4.56 -7.57 24.28
CA GLY A 152 -5.15 -8.85 23.88
C GLY A 152 -5.59 -9.76 25.02
N GLN A 153 -5.44 -9.32 26.26
CA GLN A 153 -5.81 -10.09 27.45
C GLN A 153 -7.32 -10.30 27.49
N VAL A 154 -7.76 -11.49 27.92
CA VAL A 154 -9.18 -11.90 28.00
C VAL A 154 -10.07 -10.82 28.61
N GLN A 155 -9.63 -10.20 29.70
CA GLN A 155 -10.38 -9.15 30.39
C GLN A 155 -10.75 -7.96 29.50
N TYR A 156 -9.89 -7.57 28.55
CA TYR A 156 -10.19 -6.44 27.66
C TYR A 156 -11.03 -6.90 26.48
N ARG A 157 -10.73 -8.06 25.90
CA ARG A 157 -11.47 -8.61 24.76
C ARG A 157 -12.95 -8.80 25.11
N GLU A 158 -13.22 -9.52 26.20
CA GLU A 158 -14.58 -9.90 26.58
C GLU A 158 -15.33 -8.80 27.34
N LYS A 159 -14.66 -8.04 28.22
CA LYS A 159 -15.36 -7.10 29.12
C LYS A 159 -15.31 -5.65 28.69
N LEU A 160 -14.47 -5.29 27.72
CA LEU A 160 -14.32 -3.91 27.28
C LEU A 160 -14.67 -3.75 25.81
N TYR A 161 -13.98 -4.46 24.91
CA TYR A 161 -14.12 -4.24 23.47
C TYR A 161 -15.47 -4.71 22.95
N PHE A 162 -15.96 -5.87 23.40
CA PHE A 162 -17.24 -6.42 22.94
C PHE A 162 -18.46 -5.85 23.68
N ASN A 163 -18.26 -5.20 24.82
CA ASN A 163 -19.33 -4.50 25.54
C ASN A 163 -19.65 -3.13 24.96
N ARG A 164 -18.67 -2.49 24.30
CA ARG A 164 -18.82 -1.19 23.61
C ARG A 164 -18.09 -1.20 22.26
N PRO A 165 -18.47 -2.09 21.34
CA PRO A 165 -17.76 -2.28 20.08
C PRO A 165 -17.68 -1.01 19.23
N GLU A 166 -18.68 -0.15 19.32
CA GLU A 166 -18.78 1.13 18.62
C GLU A 166 -17.64 2.10 18.96
N LEU A 167 -16.98 1.92 20.11
CA LEU A 167 -15.84 2.76 20.53
C LEU A 167 -14.50 2.30 19.94
N PHE A 168 -14.44 1.08 19.40
CA PHE A 168 -13.18 0.44 19.01
C PHE A 168 -13.14 0.07 17.52
N PHE A 169 -14.22 -0.52 17.01
CA PHE A 169 -14.26 -1.13 15.68
C PHE A 169 -14.87 -0.24 14.59
N THR A 170 -15.40 0.93 14.94
CA THR A 170 -15.93 1.90 13.97
C THR A 170 -14.84 2.65 13.21
N GLU A 171 -15.12 3.04 11.98
CA GLU A 171 -14.25 3.82 11.10
C GLU A 171 -12.85 3.24 10.89
N ALA A 172 -12.64 1.95 11.16
CA ALA A 172 -11.38 1.28 10.87
C ALA A 172 -11.21 1.16 9.37
N ASP A 173 -10.06 1.58 8.85
CA ASP A 173 -9.75 1.38 7.43
C ASP A 173 -9.02 0.03 7.25
N ILE A 174 -8.18 -0.34 8.22
CA ILE A 174 -7.39 -1.59 8.22
C ILE A 174 -7.47 -2.27 9.58
N ILE A 175 -7.63 -3.59 9.59
CA ILE A 175 -7.41 -4.46 10.75
C ILE A 175 -6.21 -5.37 10.49
N LEU A 176 -5.20 -5.27 11.35
CA LEU A 176 -4.09 -6.21 11.43
C LEU A 176 -4.36 -7.17 12.60
N TYR A 177 -4.84 -8.37 12.28
CA TYR A 177 -5.11 -9.41 13.25
C TYR A 177 -3.87 -10.27 13.47
N VAL A 178 -3.22 -10.13 14.62
CA VAL A 178 -1.92 -10.77 14.88
C VAL A 178 -2.08 -12.09 15.64
N VAL A 179 -1.52 -13.15 15.06
CA VAL A 179 -1.48 -14.52 15.59
C VAL A 179 -0.02 -14.90 15.84
N ASP A 180 0.26 -15.47 17.01
CA ASP A 180 1.57 -16.10 17.27
C ASP A 180 1.66 -17.43 16.51
N SER A 181 2.47 -17.51 15.45
CA SER A 181 2.56 -18.73 14.62
C SER A 181 3.19 -19.93 15.34
N GLN A 182 3.81 -19.70 16.51
CA GLN A 182 4.50 -20.71 17.30
C GLN A 182 3.66 -21.25 18.47
N ASP A 183 2.43 -20.77 18.67
CA ASP A 183 1.56 -21.15 19.79
C ASP A 183 0.27 -21.86 19.30
N PRO A 184 0.37 -23.12 18.83
CA PRO A 184 -0.76 -23.84 18.24
C PRO A 184 -1.89 -24.12 19.25
N ASP A 185 -1.57 -24.21 20.54
CA ASP A 185 -2.55 -24.45 21.60
C ASP A 185 -3.56 -23.31 21.72
N ARG A 186 -3.15 -22.08 21.34
CA ARG A 186 -4.00 -20.89 21.37
C ARG A 186 -4.70 -20.59 20.05
N PHE A 187 -4.48 -21.36 18.98
CA PHE A 187 -5.19 -21.14 17.71
C PHE A 187 -6.72 -21.18 17.86
N PRO A 188 -7.33 -22.12 18.61
CA PRO A 188 -8.78 -22.10 18.82
C PRO A 188 -9.28 -20.82 19.50
N GLU A 189 -8.56 -20.32 20.52
CA GLU A 189 -8.88 -19.07 21.22
C GLU A 189 -8.79 -17.87 20.27
N ALA A 190 -7.72 -17.81 19.45
CA ALA A 190 -7.51 -16.75 18.48
C ALA A 190 -8.61 -16.76 17.41
N THR A 191 -8.91 -17.93 16.83
CA THR A 191 -9.97 -18.09 15.83
C THR A 191 -11.34 -17.71 16.39
N ASN A 192 -11.65 -18.07 17.63
CA ASN A 192 -12.92 -17.65 18.26
C ASN A 192 -12.97 -16.14 18.49
N TYR A 193 -11.88 -15.53 18.95
CA TYR A 193 -11.82 -14.07 19.08
C TYR A 193 -11.99 -13.36 17.72
N PHE A 194 -11.37 -13.90 16.67
CA PHE A 194 -11.51 -13.38 15.31
C PHE A 194 -12.96 -13.45 14.80
N ARG A 195 -13.66 -14.58 15.03
CA ARG A 195 -15.08 -14.72 14.69
C ARG A 195 -15.95 -13.63 15.33
N GLU A 196 -15.75 -13.37 16.61
CA GLU A 196 -16.50 -12.32 17.31
C GLU A 196 -16.17 -10.92 16.77
N VAL A 197 -14.91 -10.66 16.39
CA VAL A 197 -14.54 -9.41 15.71
C VAL A 197 -15.29 -9.26 14.39
N LEU A 198 -15.31 -10.29 13.52
CA LEU A 198 -16.03 -10.22 12.25
C LEU A 198 -17.54 -10.02 12.44
N LYS A 199 -18.14 -10.72 13.40
CA LYS A 199 -19.54 -10.54 13.77
C LYS A 199 -19.86 -9.10 14.16
N ILE A 200 -19.03 -8.49 15.00
CA ILE A 200 -19.18 -7.08 15.41
C ILE A 200 -19.06 -6.13 14.22
N LEU A 201 -18.11 -6.38 13.30
CA LEU A 201 -17.97 -5.54 12.10
C LEU A 201 -19.24 -5.60 11.23
N VAL A 202 -19.85 -6.79 11.09
CA VAL A 202 -21.16 -6.94 10.41
C VAL A 202 -22.24 -6.14 11.13
N GLU A 203 -22.34 -6.26 12.46
CA GLU A 203 -23.33 -5.54 13.27
C GLU A 203 -23.18 -4.01 13.15
N LEU A 204 -21.94 -3.52 13.11
CA LEU A 204 -21.62 -2.10 12.94
C LEU A 204 -21.66 -1.63 11.48
N LYS A 205 -21.84 -2.54 10.51
CA LYS A 205 -21.76 -2.27 9.07
C LYS A 205 -20.42 -1.67 8.64
N GLU A 206 -19.34 -2.13 9.27
CA GLU A 206 -17.97 -1.75 8.96
C GLU A 206 -17.34 -2.78 8.02
N ASN A 207 -16.58 -2.30 7.03
CA ASN A 207 -15.91 -3.16 6.05
C ASN A 207 -14.43 -2.79 5.86
N PRO A 208 -13.58 -2.90 6.90
CA PRO A 208 -12.15 -2.62 6.79
C PRO A 208 -11.44 -3.69 5.95
N ALA A 209 -10.27 -3.34 5.41
CA ALA A 209 -9.32 -4.33 4.90
C ALA A 209 -8.77 -5.16 6.07
N ILE A 210 -8.75 -6.50 5.96
CA ILE A 210 -8.32 -7.40 7.04
C ILE A 210 -7.11 -8.22 6.62
N LEU A 211 -6.03 -8.11 7.39
CA LEU A 211 -4.83 -8.93 7.24
C LEU A 211 -4.61 -9.76 8.50
N VAL A 212 -4.39 -11.06 8.33
CA VAL A 212 -3.98 -11.98 9.40
C VAL A 212 -2.46 -12.09 9.41
N ILE A 213 -1.85 -11.60 10.48
CA ILE A 213 -0.40 -11.52 10.63
C ILE A 213 0.10 -12.72 11.41
N LEU A 214 0.81 -13.62 10.74
CA LEU A 214 1.51 -14.76 11.32
C LEU A 214 2.84 -14.26 11.89
N SER A 215 2.79 -13.80 13.14
CA SER A 215 3.95 -13.25 13.85
C SER A 215 4.91 -14.34 14.32
N LYS A 216 6.12 -13.92 14.71
CA LYS A 216 7.22 -14.79 15.14
C LYS A 216 7.56 -15.86 14.10
N SER A 217 7.42 -15.51 12.83
CA SER A 217 7.75 -16.38 11.70
C SER A 217 9.24 -16.26 11.38
N ASP A 218 10.08 -16.76 12.29
CA ASP A 218 11.54 -16.62 12.23
C ASP A 218 12.15 -17.56 11.16
N GLN A 219 13.24 -17.13 10.49
CA GLN A 219 13.75 -17.85 9.32
C GLN A 219 14.22 -19.29 9.62
N ASP A 220 14.77 -19.51 10.80
CA ASP A 220 15.29 -20.78 11.28
C ASP A 220 14.18 -21.83 11.48
N ILE A 221 12.95 -21.39 11.80
CA ILE A 221 11.81 -22.28 12.02
C ILE A 221 10.94 -22.50 10.78
N ARG A 222 10.96 -21.59 9.79
CA ARG A 222 10.09 -21.65 8.58
C ARG A 222 10.23 -22.94 7.76
N LYS A 223 11.39 -23.59 7.84
CA LYS A 223 11.67 -24.86 7.14
C LYS A 223 11.16 -26.09 7.90
N SER A 224 10.75 -25.93 9.15
CA SER A 224 10.25 -27.04 9.94
C SER A 224 8.85 -27.46 9.50
N LEU A 225 8.61 -28.77 9.44
CA LEU A 225 7.29 -29.32 9.12
C LEU A 225 6.23 -28.83 10.12
N GLN A 226 6.60 -28.72 11.40
CA GLN A 226 5.70 -28.24 12.45
C GLN A 226 5.21 -26.81 12.16
N TRP A 227 6.12 -25.89 11.81
CA TRP A 227 5.73 -24.52 11.49
C TRP A 227 4.84 -24.46 10.23
N GLN A 228 5.17 -25.22 9.19
CA GLN A 228 4.35 -25.28 7.97
C GLN A 228 2.94 -25.82 8.23
N GLN A 229 2.81 -26.82 9.11
CA GLN A 229 1.53 -27.33 9.57
C GLN A 229 0.77 -26.30 10.40
N ASN A 230 1.45 -25.57 11.29
CA ASN A 230 0.85 -24.49 12.07
C ASN A 230 0.29 -23.39 11.16
N VAL A 231 1.08 -22.89 10.21
CA VAL A 231 0.65 -21.86 9.24
C VAL A 231 -0.55 -22.34 8.43
N SER A 232 -0.51 -23.56 7.92
CA SER A 232 -1.63 -24.14 7.16
C SER A 232 -2.89 -24.27 8.02
N SER A 233 -2.74 -24.68 9.29
CA SER A 233 -3.84 -24.79 10.26
C SER A 233 -4.47 -23.42 10.54
N VAL A 234 -3.67 -22.38 10.78
CA VAL A 234 -4.16 -21.01 10.98
C VAL A 234 -4.88 -20.51 9.73
N LYS A 235 -4.26 -20.61 8.55
CA LYS A 235 -4.87 -20.17 7.28
C LYS A 235 -6.23 -20.84 7.07
N ASN A 236 -6.33 -22.16 7.25
CA ASN A 236 -7.57 -22.89 7.11
C ASN A 236 -8.63 -22.45 8.13
N LYS A 237 -8.27 -22.35 9.42
CA LYS A 237 -9.21 -21.95 10.48
C LYS A 237 -9.76 -20.55 10.25
N PHE A 238 -8.91 -19.59 9.89
CA PHE A 238 -9.31 -18.20 9.70
C PHE A 238 -10.11 -18.00 8.40
N ASN A 239 -9.73 -18.68 7.31
CA ASN A 239 -10.52 -18.66 6.07
C ASN A 239 -11.90 -19.28 6.29
N ASN A 240 -12.01 -20.38 7.03
CA ASN A 240 -13.31 -20.97 7.36
C ASN A 240 -14.19 -19.98 8.13
N VAL A 241 -13.62 -19.24 9.09
CA VAL A 241 -14.36 -18.18 9.81
C VAL A 241 -14.76 -17.06 8.87
N ALA A 242 -13.87 -16.57 8.00
CA ALA A 242 -14.23 -15.53 7.04
C ALA A 242 -15.33 -15.96 6.07
N GLN A 243 -15.36 -17.24 5.67
CA GLN A 243 -16.45 -17.79 4.84
C GLN A 243 -17.81 -17.80 5.55
N GLU A 244 -17.85 -17.78 6.90
CA GLU A 244 -19.10 -17.57 7.65
C GLU A 244 -19.66 -16.15 7.44
N PHE A 245 -18.84 -15.21 6.96
CA PHE A 245 -19.17 -13.80 6.73
C PHE A 245 -18.79 -13.38 5.30
N GLU A 246 -19.71 -13.56 4.35
CA GLU A 246 -19.51 -13.40 2.89
C GLU A 246 -18.83 -12.10 2.41
N GLN A 247 -18.76 -11.06 3.26
CA GLN A 247 -18.21 -9.76 2.92
C GLN A 247 -16.69 -9.61 3.17
N PHE A 248 -16.04 -10.52 3.90
CA PHE A 248 -14.63 -10.37 4.28
C PHE A 248 -13.69 -11.30 3.52
N ASN A 249 -12.69 -10.71 2.88
CA ASN A 249 -11.54 -11.43 2.30
C ASN A 249 -10.31 -11.24 3.19
N LEU A 250 -9.51 -12.30 3.34
CA LEU A 250 -8.32 -12.30 4.20
C LEU A 250 -7.05 -12.43 3.38
N ASP A 251 -6.05 -11.67 3.78
CA ASP A 251 -4.67 -11.85 3.35
C ASP A 251 -3.83 -12.27 4.54
N PHE A 252 -2.79 -13.06 4.28
CA PHE A 252 -1.91 -13.59 5.30
C PHE A 252 -0.49 -13.09 5.08
N CYS A 253 0.16 -12.60 6.14
CA CYS A 253 1.54 -12.16 6.07
C CYS A 253 2.37 -12.78 7.19
N ASP A 254 3.52 -13.34 6.82
CA ASP A 254 4.48 -13.93 7.77
C ASP A 254 5.48 -12.85 8.21
N THR A 255 5.46 -12.48 9.48
CA THR A 255 6.31 -11.40 10.01
C THR A 255 7.23 -11.89 11.12
N THR A 256 8.41 -11.27 11.19
CA THR A 256 9.33 -11.40 12.31
C THR A 256 9.91 -10.04 12.66
N VAL A 257 10.03 -9.76 13.96
CA VAL A 257 10.64 -8.53 14.45
C VAL A 257 12.16 -8.48 14.23
N PHE A 258 12.77 -9.62 13.87
CA PHE A 258 14.19 -9.70 13.53
C PHE A 258 14.47 -9.28 12.08
N GLN A 259 13.44 -9.16 11.24
CA GLN A 259 13.57 -8.77 9.83
C GLN A 259 12.56 -7.67 9.51
N ARG A 260 13.04 -6.42 9.54
CA ARG A 260 12.23 -5.22 9.30
C ARG A 260 11.46 -5.32 7.99
N GLU A 261 12.08 -5.90 6.97
CA GLU A 261 11.57 -6.03 5.60
C GLU A 261 10.23 -6.76 5.58
N THR A 262 10.07 -7.82 6.39
CA THR A 262 8.81 -8.58 6.48
C THR A 262 7.65 -7.74 7.01
N ILE A 263 7.95 -6.82 7.93
CA ILE A 263 6.96 -5.91 8.51
C ILE A 263 6.65 -4.77 7.53
N MET A 264 7.66 -4.21 6.84
CA MET A 264 7.46 -3.19 5.81
C MET A 264 6.59 -3.70 4.66
N GLN A 265 6.83 -4.94 4.20
CA GLN A 265 6.00 -5.60 3.17
C GLN A 265 4.56 -5.79 3.65
N MET A 266 4.37 -6.26 4.89
CA MET A 266 3.04 -6.41 5.47
C MET A 266 2.26 -5.08 5.50
N PHE A 267 2.89 -4.00 5.96
CA PHE A 267 2.24 -2.69 5.93
C PHE A 267 1.99 -2.20 4.51
N SER A 268 2.91 -2.45 3.57
CA SER A 268 2.71 -2.10 2.17
C SER A 268 1.47 -2.78 1.59
N ILE A 269 1.29 -4.09 1.84
CA ILE A 269 0.08 -4.84 1.43
C ILE A 269 -1.17 -4.22 2.06
N ALA A 270 -1.10 -3.87 3.36
CA ALA A 270 -2.22 -3.28 4.07
C ALA A 270 -2.65 -1.92 3.50
N LEU A 271 -1.67 -1.05 3.22
CA LEU A 271 -1.89 0.29 2.71
C LEU A 271 -2.38 0.29 1.26
N LYS A 272 -1.86 -0.62 0.41
CA LYS A 272 -2.35 -0.81 -0.96
C LYS A 272 -3.85 -1.13 -1.02
N LYS A 273 -4.39 -1.88 -0.04
CA LYS A 273 -5.82 -2.25 -0.01
C LYS A 273 -6.78 -1.10 0.27
N VAL A 274 -6.28 -0.03 0.89
CA VAL A 274 -7.10 1.16 1.23
C VAL A 274 -6.69 2.39 0.42
N SER A 275 -5.77 2.20 -0.52
CA SER A 275 -5.31 3.19 -1.48
C SER A 275 -6.22 3.18 -2.70
N ASP A 276 -6.67 4.37 -3.12
CA ASP A 276 -7.44 4.52 -4.34
C ASP A 276 -6.56 4.55 -5.60
N THR A 277 -5.23 4.67 -5.45
CA THR A 277 -4.29 4.81 -6.56
C THR A 277 -3.43 3.58 -6.81
N SER A 278 -3.38 2.62 -5.87
CA SER A 278 -2.54 1.40 -5.96
C SER A 278 -2.72 0.65 -7.28
N GLU A 279 -3.96 0.38 -7.69
CA GLU A 279 -4.23 -0.35 -8.94
C GLU A 279 -3.71 0.42 -10.16
N ILE A 280 -3.83 1.75 -10.17
CA ILE A 280 -3.34 2.60 -11.27
C ILE A 280 -1.80 2.56 -11.31
N VAL A 281 -1.15 2.63 -10.15
CA VAL A 281 0.32 2.50 -10.03
C VAL A 281 0.79 1.15 -10.58
N GLU A 282 0.15 0.05 -10.20
CA GLU A 282 0.50 -1.30 -10.67
C GLU A 282 0.31 -1.44 -12.18
N ASN A 283 -0.76 -0.90 -12.77
CA ASN A 283 -0.95 -0.87 -14.23
C ASN A 283 0.15 -0.04 -14.94
N ILE A 284 0.58 1.08 -14.36
CA ILE A 284 1.69 1.88 -14.91
C ILE A 284 3.01 1.11 -14.85
N LEU A 285 3.25 0.36 -13.77
CA LEU A 285 4.43 -0.49 -13.61
C LEU A 285 4.42 -1.67 -14.58
N GLU A 286 3.24 -2.23 -14.87
CA GLU A 286 3.06 -3.24 -15.92
C GLU A 286 3.43 -2.68 -17.30
N ASP A 287 2.81 -1.57 -17.70
CA ASP A 287 3.12 -0.88 -18.96
C ASP A 287 4.62 -0.58 -19.07
N PHE A 288 5.23 -0.09 -17.98
CA PHE A 288 6.66 0.17 -17.90
C PHE A 288 7.48 -1.09 -18.13
N SER A 289 7.19 -2.16 -17.38
CA SER A 289 7.96 -3.40 -17.41
C SER A 289 7.87 -4.04 -18.80
N GLN A 290 6.70 -4.07 -19.43
CA GLN A 290 6.54 -4.57 -20.79
C GLN A 290 7.35 -3.74 -21.79
N GLN A 291 7.31 -2.42 -21.65
CA GLN A 291 8.02 -1.48 -22.51
C GLN A 291 9.55 -1.56 -22.43
N VAL A 292 10.11 -2.00 -21.31
CA VAL A 292 11.55 -2.21 -21.12
C VAL A 292 11.94 -3.69 -21.25
N GLU A 293 10.99 -4.57 -21.56
CA GLU A 293 11.15 -6.02 -21.56
C GLU A 293 11.70 -6.55 -20.21
N GLY A 294 11.23 -5.95 -19.12
CA GLY A 294 11.53 -6.32 -17.74
C GLY A 294 10.68 -7.48 -17.24
N LYS A 295 11.24 -8.26 -16.31
CA LYS A 295 10.55 -9.36 -15.63
C LYS A 295 9.72 -8.91 -14.44
N ALA A 296 10.15 -7.82 -13.81
CA ALA A 296 9.49 -7.22 -12.66
C ALA A 296 9.86 -5.75 -12.53
N ALA A 297 8.92 -4.96 -11.98
CA ALA A 297 9.10 -3.57 -11.60
C ALA A 297 8.46 -3.32 -10.24
N SER A 298 9.08 -2.51 -9.39
CA SER A 298 8.54 -2.16 -8.08
C SER A 298 8.86 -0.71 -7.74
N LEU A 299 7.87 0.00 -7.19
CA LEU A 299 8.03 1.38 -6.78
C LEU A 299 8.13 1.43 -5.25
N VAL A 300 9.32 1.77 -4.75
CA VAL A 300 9.64 1.64 -3.33
C VAL A 300 10.22 2.94 -2.79
N SER A 301 9.65 3.47 -1.71
CA SER A 301 10.21 4.60 -0.97
C SER A 301 11.36 4.17 -0.06
N MET A 302 12.22 5.12 0.29
CA MET A 302 13.40 4.89 1.14
C MET A 302 13.12 4.51 2.59
N ASP A 303 11.92 4.75 3.07
CA ASP A 303 11.43 4.28 4.38
C ASP A 303 10.80 2.87 4.31
N GLY A 304 10.75 2.27 3.12
CA GLY A 304 10.40 0.87 2.90
C GLY A 304 8.96 0.61 2.44
N LEU A 305 8.19 1.64 2.10
CA LEU A 305 6.86 1.44 1.52
C LEU A 305 6.97 1.00 0.05
N ILE A 306 6.29 -0.08 -0.27
CA ILE A 306 6.09 -0.53 -1.65
C ILE A 306 4.73 -0.02 -2.12
N PHE A 307 4.74 1.00 -2.98
CA PHE A 307 3.52 1.61 -3.53
C PHE A 307 2.81 0.71 -4.54
N GLY A 308 3.56 -0.15 -5.21
CA GLY A 308 3.07 -1.08 -6.21
C GLY A 308 4.19 -1.93 -6.77
N SER A 309 3.85 -3.10 -7.29
CA SER A 309 4.76 -3.99 -7.99
C SER A 309 4.04 -4.63 -9.18
N TYR A 310 4.77 -4.86 -10.26
CA TYR A 310 4.35 -5.69 -11.37
C TYR A 310 5.39 -6.79 -11.57
N THR A 311 4.95 -8.03 -11.70
CA THR A 311 5.84 -9.18 -11.86
C THR A 311 5.25 -10.30 -12.70
N ASN A 312 6.10 -11.06 -13.37
CA ASN A 312 5.70 -12.30 -14.05
C ASN A 312 5.53 -13.49 -13.08
N THR A 313 6.28 -13.51 -11.98
CA THR A 313 6.26 -14.60 -10.98
C THR A 313 6.44 -14.04 -9.57
N ASP A 314 5.89 -14.74 -8.56
CA ASP A 314 6.10 -14.41 -7.14
C ASP A 314 7.58 -14.39 -6.76
N THR A 315 8.40 -15.21 -7.43
CA THR A 315 9.85 -15.25 -7.18
C THR A 315 10.55 -13.98 -7.65
N ASP A 316 10.15 -13.44 -8.81
CA ASP A 316 10.67 -12.17 -9.31
C ASP A 316 10.25 -11.01 -8.39
N GLU A 317 9.03 -11.05 -7.84
CA GLU A 317 8.54 -10.05 -6.88
C GLU A 317 9.38 -10.04 -5.61
N MET A 318 9.54 -11.22 -5.01
CA MET A 318 10.37 -11.39 -3.83
C MET A 318 11.81 -10.94 -4.09
N LEU A 319 12.37 -11.26 -5.25
CA LEU A 319 13.73 -10.88 -5.60
C LEU A 319 13.89 -9.35 -5.68
N VAL A 320 13.01 -8.66 -6.41
CA VAL A 320 13.06 -7.19 -6.57
C VAL A 320 12.79 -6.49 -5.25
N ASN A 321 11.71 -6.86 -4.54
CA ASN A 321 11.29 -6.17 -3.33
C ASN A 321 12.31 -6.36 -2.18
N ASN A 322 12.84 -7.58 -1.99
CA ASN A 322 13.85 -7.79 -0.96
C ASN A 322 15.17 -7.09 -1.31
N THR A 323 15.59 -7.11 -2.59
CA THR A 323 16.81 -6.41 -3.02
C THR A 323 16.67 -4.91 -2.82
N ALA A 324 15.52 -4.33 -3.16
CA ALA A 324 15.22 -2.92 -2.94
C ALA A 324 15.38 -2.54 -1.46
N LEU A 325 14.71 -3.25 -0.55
CA LEU A 325 14.75 -2.96 0.89
C LEU A 325 16.15 -3.12 1.50
N LEU A 326 16.92 -4.11 1.06
CA LEU A 326 18.30 -4.32 1.52
C LEU A 326 19.23 -3.19 1.04
N LEU A 327 19.13 -2.81 -0.23
CA LEU A 327 19.93 -1.72 -0.80
C LEU A 327 19.54 -0.35 -0.20
N GLN A 328 18.28 -0.17 0.18
CA GLN A 328 17.84 0.99 0.95
C GLN A 328 18.49 1.02 2.34
N THR A 329 18.54 -0.11 3.04
CA THR A 329 19.23 -0.20 4.34
C THR A 329 20.71 0.19 4.21
N LEU A 330 21.37 -0.28 3.15
CA LEU A 330 22.74 0.12 2.84
C LEU A 330 22.86 1.62 2.55
N SER A 331 21.95 2.17 1.74
CA SER A 331 21.90 3.60 1.41
C SER A 331 21.60 4.49 2.62
N ASN A 332 20.79 4.02 3.57
CA ASN A 332 20.53 4.68 4.84
C ASN A 332 21.78 4.68 5.73
N PHE A 333 22.54 3.59 5.76
CA PHE A 333 23.83 3.53 6.43
C PHE A 333 24.85 4.50 5.81
N TYR A 334 24.98 4.51 4.48
CA TYR A 334 25.87 5.46 3.78
C TYR A 334 25.55 6.91 4.13
N ASN A 335 24.27 7.27 4.12
CA ASN A 335 23.84 8.61 4.50
C ASN A 335 24.16 8.94 5.97
N SER A 336 24.05 7.97 6.90
CA SER A 336 24.33 8.21 8.32
C SER A 336 25.79 8.50 8.63
N ILE A 337 26.71 8.08 7.76
CA ILE A 337 28.15 8.37 7.84
C ILE A 337 28.58 9.54 6.94
N GLY A 338 27.63 10.26 6.33
CA GLY A 338 27.87 11.46 5.53
C GLY A 338 28.20 11.22 4.06
N LEU A 339 27.99 10.01 3.53
CA LEU A 339 28.10 9.77 2.08
C LEU A 339 26.84 10.27 1.35
N ILE A 340 27.04 10.73 0.12
CA ILE A 340 25.96 11.18 -0.75
C ILE A 340 25.21 9.97 -1.30
N ARG A 341 23.89 10.07 -1.33
CA ARG A 341 23.02 9.03 -1.88
C ARG A 341 23.06 9.05 -3.41
N GLU A 342 23.32 7.89 -3.99
CA GLU A 342 23.29 7.72 -5.44
C GLU A 342 21.85 7.81 -5.99
N ASN A 343 21.73 8.41 -7.17
CA ASN A 343 20.45 8.47 -7.90
C ASN A 343 20.11 7.12 -8.52
N SER A 344 21.12 6.32 -8.87
CA SER A 344 20.95 5.00 -9.44
C SER A 344 21.75 3.96 -8.66
N ILE A 345 21.19 2.75 -8.54
CA ILE A 345 21.84 1.60 -7.90
C ILE A 345 21.67 0.42 -8.85
N SER A 346 22.77 -0.22 -9.23
CA SER A 346 22.76 -1.37 -10.14
C SER A 346 23.42 -2.58 -9.51
N LEU A 347 22.75 -3.72 -9.56
CA LEU A 347 23.30 -5.03 -9.22
C LEU A 347 23.25 -5.92 -10.47
N GLU A 348 24.41 -6.15 -11.07
CA GLU A 348 24.55 -6.97 -12.28
C GLU A 348 24.72 -8.45 -11.91
N LEU A 349 23.87 -9.32 -12.48
CA LEU A 349 23.96 -10.77 -12.31
C LEU A 349 24.19 -11.45 -13.66
N PRO A 350 25.40 -11.33 -14.26
CA PRO A 350 25.68 -11.81 -15.61
C PRO A 350 25.50 -13.32 -15.77
N LEU A 351 25.78 -14.10 -14.72
CA LEU A 351 25.55 -15.56 -14.72
C LEU A 351 24.07 -15.93 -14.80
N ASN A 352 23.17 -15.02 -14.40
CA ASN A 352 21.72 -15.22 -14.44
C ASN A 352 21.06 -14.44 -15.60
N GLY A 353 21.83 -13.64 -16.35
CA GLY A 353 21.36 -12.89 -17.52
C GLY A 353 20.40 -11.74 -17.18
N PHE A 354 20.49 -11.14 -15.99
CA PHE A 354 19.68 -9.97 -15.62
C PHE A 354 20.43 -9.01 -14.69
N THR A 355 19.90 -7.80 -14.59
CA THR A 355 20.33 -6.73 -13.69
C THR A 355 19.14 -6.28 -12.86
N ILE A 356 19.37 -6.02 -11.56
CA ILE A 356 18.42 -5.32 -10.70
C ILE A 356 18.88 -3.87 -10.62
N ARG A 357 18.08 -2.96 -11.17
CA ARG A 357 18.43 -1.53 -11.25
C ARG A 357 17.38 -0.69 -10.54
N GLY A 358 17.79 0.09 -9.55
CA GLY A 358 16.99 1.09 -8.85
C GLY A 358 17.31 2.49 -9.38
N GLU A 359 16.31 3.26 -9.75
CA GLU A 359 16.42 4.63 -10.23
C GLU A 359 15.55 5.56 -9.39
N LYS A 360 16.15 6.61 -8.81
CA LYS A 360 15.42 7.63 -8.05
C LYS A 360 14.52 8.40 -9.01
N LEU A 361 13.20 8.27 -8.83
CA LEU A 361 12.24 9.01 -9.64
C LEU A 361 11.97 10.39 -9.08
N PHE A 362 11.50 10.45 -7.83
CA PHE A 362 11.03 11.67 -7.18
C PHE A 362 11.14 11.54 -5.67
N GLU A 363 10.74 12.61 -4.98
CA GLU A 363 10.54 12.63 -3.53
C GLU A 363 9.06 12.92 -3.28
N TYR A 364 8.49 12.36 -2.22
CA TYR A 364 7.11 12.59 -1.80
C TYR A 364 7.06 12.99 -0.33
N SER A 365 5.87 13.44 0.09
CA SER A 365 5.58 14.00 1.42
C SER A 365 6.38 15.26 1.76
N ASP A 366 5.97 15.94 2.85
CA ASP A 366 6.71 17.09 3.39
C ASP A 366 8.10 16.72 3.92
N LEU A 367 8.37 15.41 4.12
CA LEU A 367 9.66 14.89 4.57
C LEU A 367 10.64 14.62 3.42
N HIS A 368 10.26 14.91 2.17
CA HIS A 368 11.12 14.73 0.98
C HIS A 368 11.69 13.30 0.87
N ILE A 369 10.86 12.30 1.12
CA ILE A 369 11.27 10.90 1.15
C ILE A 369 11.52 10.42 -0.29
N PRO A 370 12.73 9.95 -0.65
CA PRO A 370 13.00 9.51 -2.01
C PRO A 370 12.24 8.23 -2.37
N VAL A 371 11.76 8.16 -3.62
CA VAL A 371 11.11 7.00 -4.21
C VAL A 371 11.93 6.49 -5.38
N TYR A 372 12.20 5.19 -5.37
CA TYR A 372 12.96 4.49 -6.38
C TYR A 372 12.08 3.55 -7.18
N LEU A 373 12.25 3.57 -8.49
CA LEU A 373 11.76 2.52 -9.38
C LEU A 373 12.83 1.43 -9.49
N TRP A 374 12.50 0.24 -9.03
CA TRP A 374 13.34 -0.95 -9.12
C TRP A 374 12.87 -1.82 -10.28
N GLY A 375 13.76 -2.13 -11.21
CA GLY A 375 13.50 -3.00 -12.35
C GLY A 375 14.39 -4.23 -12.34
N LEU A 376 13.81 -5.39 -12.66
CA LEU A 376 14.52 -6.62 -12.99
C LEU A 376 14.55 -6.77 -14.51
N VAL A 377 15.67 -6.44 -15.14
CA VAL A 377 15.78 -6.28 -16.60
C VAL A 377 16.96 -7.03 -17.17
N ALA A 378 16.84 -7.54 -18.40
CA ALA A 378 17.97 -8.13 -19.12
C ALA A 378 18.93 -7.06 -19.66
N ASN A 379 18.39 -5.91 -20.09
CA ASN A 379 19.17 -4.78 -20.59
C ASN A 379 18.83 -3.51 -19.78
N PRO A 380 19.74 -3.02 -18.91
CA PRO A 380 19.50 -1.84 -18.09
C PRO A 380 19.39 -0.52 -18.86
N ASP A 381 19.92 -0.44 -20.08
CA ASP A 381 19.88 0.80 -20.90
C ASP A 381 18.46 1.14 -21.35
N LYS A 382 17.55 0.14 -21.38
CA LYS A 382 16.14 0.34 -21.74
C LYS A 382 15.37 1.16 -20.70
N LEU A 383 15.88 1.32 -19.47
CA LEU A 383 15.24 2.16 -18.45
C LEU A 383 15.38 3.65 -18.77
N GLU A 384 16.58 4.13 -19.10
CA GLU A 384 16.92 5.56 -19.09
C GLU A 384 16.05 6.41 -20.02
N GLY A 385 15.78 5.94 -21.24
CA GLY A 385 15.00 6.70 -22.23
C GLY A 385 13.52 6.85 -21.91
N LYS A 386 13.03 6.25 -20.82
CA LYS A 386 11.60 6.20 -20.49
C LYS A 386 11.26 6.86 -19.14
N LEU A 387 12.21 6.98 -18.21
CA LEU A 387 11.95 7.39 -16.82
C LEU A 387 11.17 8.70 -16.67
N ASP A 388 11.48 9.73 -17.46
CA ASP A 388 10.85 11.04 -17.33
C ASP A 388 9.32 10.99 -17.52
N TYR A 389 8.86 10.23 -18.50
CA TYR A 389 7.43 10.07 -18.76
C TYR A 389 6.71 9.34 -17.61
N PHE A 390 7.34 8.28 -17.08
CA PHE A 390 6.78 7.52 -15.96
C PHE A 390 6.78 8.34 -14.65
N LYS A 391 7.82 9.16 -14.45
CA LYS A 391 7.93 10.09 -13.33
C LYS A 391 6.73 11.05 -13.26
N GLU A 392 6.37 11.67 -14.39
CA GLU A 392 5.24 12.62 -14.45
C GLU A 392 3.87 11.94 -14.21
N GLN A 393 3.75 10.63 -14.52
CA GLN A 393 2.50 9.89 -14.30
C GLN A 393 2.34 9.35 -12.88
N LEU A 394 3.45 8.95 -12.24
CA LEU A 394 3.41 8.30 -10.93
C LEU A 394 3.33 9.31 -9.78
N LEU A 395 4.04 10.44 -9.85
CA LEU A 395 4.10 11.41 -8.76
C LEU A 395 2.71 11.84 -8.21
N PRO A 396 1.71 12.16 -9.05
CA PRO A 396 0.39 12.58 -8.55
C PRO A 396 -0.34 11.45 -7.81
N LEU A 397 -0.15 10.20 -8.28
CA LEU A 397 -0.75 9.01 -7.68
C LEU A 397 -0.14 8.69 -6.31
N ILE A 398 1.16 8.95 -6.15
CA ILE A 398 1.87 8.75 -4.87
C ILE A 398 1.46 9.81 -3.85
N ASN A 399 1.30 11.07 -4.28
CA ASN A 399 0.81 12.14 -3.41
C ASN A 399 -0.62 11.91 -2.92
N LEU A 400 -1.43 11.11 -3.64
CA LEU A 400 -2.78 10.69 -3.25
C LEU A 400 -2.86 9.21 -2.84
N PHE A 401 -1.75 8.60 -2.43
CA PHE A 401 -1.74 7.17 -2.16
C PHE A 401 -2.62 6.76 -0.97
N LEU A 402 -2.72 7.56 0.09
CA LEU A 402 -3.57 7.30 1.26
C LEU A 402 -4.54 8.44 1.57
#